data_AF-A0A2M6X2X8-F1
#
_entry.id   AF-A0A2M6X2X8-F1
#
_cell.length_a   1.000
_cell.length_b   1.000
_cell.length_c   1.000
_cell.angle_alpha   90.00
_cell.angle_beta   90.00
_cell.angle_gamma   90.00
#
_symmetry.space_group_name_H-M   'P 1'
#
loop_
_entity.id
_entity.type
_entity.pdbx_description
1 polymer ?
#
loop_
_entity_poly.entity_id
_entity_poly.type
_entity_poly.pdbx_seq_one_letter_code
_entity_poly.pdbx_strand_id
1 'polypeptide(L)'
;MKKLVLIDDDELIRMTWEFCAKQHGREVVAFDSVEAFLIADIPTKIRVYIDYNLKPRHNSNNRASENGDTQLTGYDVAKLLFNKGYQEIYITTGDVVLPERPTYVKAVVGKDFPIE
;
A
#
# COMPACT_ATOMS: atom_id res chain seq x y z
N MET A 1 -18.61 2.56 -10.99
CA MET A 1 -17.55 1.57 -10.70
C MET A 1 -16.94 1.87 -9.34
N LYS A 2 -16.49 0.85 -8.59
CA LYS A 2 -15.75 1.07 -7.34
C LYS A 2 -14.28 1.28 -7.71
N LYS A 3 -13.77 2.48 -7.45
CA LYS A 3 -12.35 2.81 -7.57
C LYS A 3 -11.61 2.23 -6.37
N LEU A 4 -10.45 1.61 -6.59
CA LEU A 4 -9.55 1.15 -5.53
C LEU A 4 -8.13 1.70 -5.75
N VAL A 5 -7.33 1.70 -4.69
CA VAL A 5 -5.97 2.22 -4.70
C VAL A 5 -4.97 1.14 -4.33
N LEU A 6 -3.85 1.10 -5.04
CA LEU A 6 -2.66 0.33 -4.67
C LEU A 6 -1.49 1.28 -4.38
N ILE A 7 -0.73 1.02 -3.33
CA ILE A 7 0.57 1.63 -3.05
C ILE A 7 1.60 0.50 -3.01
N ASP A 8 2.48 0.44 -4.00
CA ASP A 8 3.47 -0.62 -4.16
C ASP A 8 4.66 -0.09 -4.98
N ASP A 9 5.91 -0.23 -4.51
CA ASP A 9 7.08 0.25 -5.25
C ASP A 9 7.43 -0.64 -6.46
N ASP A 10 6.93 -1.87 -6.51
CA ASP A 10 7.15 -2.79 -7.62
C ASP A 10 6.27 -2.45 -8.84
N GLU A 11 6.91 -2.07 -9.94
CA GLU A 11 6.23 -1.71 -11.20
C GLU A 11 5.42 -2.86 -11.78
N LEU A 12 5.92 -4.10 -11.71
CA LEU A 12 5.23 -5.26 -12.27
C LEU A 12 3.96 -5.56 -11.49
N ILE A 13 3.96 -5.40 -10.17
CA ILE A 13 2.74 -5.56 -9.35
C ILE A 13 1.70 -4.50 -9.75
N ARG A 14 2.10 -3.23 -9.87
CA ARG A 14 1.19 -2.16 -10.29
C ARG A 14 0.61 -2.42 -11.68
N MET A 15 1.45 -2.76 -12.66
CA MET A 15 1.01 -3.09 -14.01
C MET A 15 0.07 -4.29 -14.04
N THR A 16 0.33 -5.32 -13.23
CA THR A 16 -0.52 -6.50 -13.12
C THR A 16 -1.90 -6.13 -12.57
N TRP A 17 -1.96 -5.31 -11.53
CA TRP A 17 -3.23 -4.82 -10.97
C TRP A 17 -4.02 -3.98 -11.96
N GLU A 18 -3.36 -3.07 -12.68
CA GLU A 18 -3.99 -2.26 -13.74
C GLU A 18 -4.56 -3.13 -14.86
N PHE A 19 -3.80 -4.13 -15.30
CA PHE A 19 -4.25 -5.09 -16.30
C PHE A 19 -5.47 -5.89 -15.82
N CYS A 20 -5.41 -6.47 -14.61
CA CYS A 20 -6.51 -7.23 -14.03
C CYS A 20 -7.75 -6.37 -13.81
N ALA A 21 -7.59 -5.13 -13.34
CA ALA A 21 -8.70 -4.19 -13.18
C ALA A 21 -9.42 -3.95 -14.51
N LYS A 22 -8.66 -3.72 -15.59
CA LYS A 22 -9.20 -3.54 -16.94
C LYS A 22 -9.96 -4.77 -17.42
N GLN A 23 -9.43 -5.97 -17.19
CA GLN A 23 -10.10 -7.23 -17.56
C GLN A 23 -11.45 -7.43 -16.84
N HIS A 24 -11.57 -6.91 -15.61
CA HIS A 24 -12.78 -7.07 -14.80
C HIS A 24 -13.69 -5.83 -14.80
N GLY A 25 -13.43 -4.85 -15.69
CA GLY A 25 -14.22 -3.62 -15.76
C GLY A 25 -14.19 -2.80 -14.46
N ARG A 26 -13.05 -2.80 -13.76
CA ARG A 26 -12.80 -2.04 -12.53
C ARG A 26 -11.79 -0.93 -12.76
N GLU A 27 -11.79 0.03 -11.85
CA GLU A 27 -10.82 1.12 -11.82
C GLU A 27 -9.86 0.93 -10.65
N VAL A 28 -8.56 0.96 -10.95
CA VAL A 28 -7.49 1.05 -9.96
C VAL A 28 -6.66 2.29 -10.22
N VAL A 29 -6.18 2.92 -9.15
CA VAL A 29 -5.11 3.92 -9.20
C VAL A 29 -3.94 3.35 -8.42
N ALA A 30 -2.81 3.15 -9.09
CA ALA A 30 -1.61 2.64 -8.45
C ALA A 30 -0.59 3.77 -8.23
N PHE A 31 0.04 3.78 -7.06
CA PHE A 31 1.10 4.71 -6.68
C PHE A 31 2.37 3.93 -6.40
N ASP A 32 3.50 4.44 -6.89
CA ASP A 32 4.83 3.86 -6.64
C ASP A 32 5.39 4.23 -5.27
N SER A 33 4.77 5.18 -4.58
CA SER A 33 5.19 5.62 -3.25
C SER A 33 4.06 6.24 -2.43
N VAL A 34 4.28 6.30 -1.11
CA VAL A 34 3.36 6.93 -0.16
C VAL A 34 3.26 8.44 -0.43
N GLU A 35 4.37 9.09 -0.79
CA GLU A 35 4.40 10.52 -1.10
C GLU A 35 3.53 10.84 -2.32
N ALA A 36 3.62 10.03 -3.38
CA ALA A 36 2.80 10.20 -4.57
C ALA A 36 1.31 10.04 -4.24
N PHE A 37 0.96 9.06 -3.40
CA PHE A 37 -0.40 8.88 -2.90
C PHE A 37 -0.90 10.09 -2.10
N LEU A 38 -0.09 10.62 -1.19
CA LEU A 38 -0.47 11.75 -0.32
C LEU A 38 -0.67 13.05 -1.12
N ILE A 39 0.09 13.27 -2.18
CA ILE A 39 -0.07 14.43 -3.08
C ILE A 39 -1.39 14.35 -3.87
N ALA A 40 -1.85 13.13 -4.20
CA ALA A 40 -3.03 12.91 -5.03
C ALA A 40 -4.38 13.20 -4.32
N ASP A 41 -4.36 13.52 -3.02
CA ASP A 41 -5.54 13.87 -2.21
C ASP A 41 -6.74 12.93 -2.39
N ILE A 42 -6.48 11.64 -2.19
CA ILE A 42 -7.46 10.59 -2.41
C ILE A 42 -8.59 10.63 -1.35
N PRO A 43 -9.86 10.39 -1.72
CA PRO A 43 -10.95 10.32 -0.74
C PRO A 43 -10.77 9.19 0.29
N THR A 44 -10.97 9.50 1.56
CA THR A 44 -10.70 8.58 2.70
C THR A 44 -11.59 7.33 2.77
N LYS A 45 -12.71 7.31 2.03
CA LYS A 45 -13.62 6.17 1.95
C LYS A 45 -13.21 5.12 0.91
N ILE A 46 -12.16 5.38 0.13
CA ILE A 46 -11.69 4.43 -0.88
C ILE A 46 -10.99 3.24 -0.23
N ARG A 47 -11.05 2.08 -0.88
CA ARG A 47 -10.22 0.93 -0.51
C ARG A 47 -8.77 1.20 -0.90
N VAL A 48 -7.87 1.16 0.07
CA VAL A 48 -6.43 1.34 -0.12
C VAL A 48 -5.71 0.05 0.22
N TYR A 49 -4.96 -0.48 -0.74
CA TYR A 49 -4.09 -1.63 -0.61
C TYR A 49 -2.65 -1.14 -0.54
N ILE A 50 -1.91 -1.55 0.47
CA ILE A 50 -0.56 -1.04 0.76
C ILE A 50 0.38 -2.23 0.80
N ASP A 51 1.45 -2.22 0.02
CA ASP A 51 2.52 -3.20 0.18
C ASP A 51 3.13 -3.13 1.58
N TYR A 52 3.37 -4.31 2.17
CA TYR A 52 4.04 -4.41 3.45
C TYR A 52 5.51 -3.98 3.36
N ASN A 53 6.19 -4.29 2.25
CA ASN A 53 7.64 -4.14 2.09
C ASN A 53 8.05 -2.91 1.24
N LEU A 54 7.32 -1.80 1.40
CA LEU A 54 7.56 -0.56 0.64
C LEU A 54 9.00 -0.06 0.81
N LYS A 55 9.69 0.17 -0.32
CA LYS A 55 10.99 0.84 -0.30
C LYS A 55 10.83 2.36 -0.21
N PRO A 56 11.66 3.06 0.58
CA PRO A 56 11.67 4.51 0.57
C PRO A 56 12.13 5.05 -0.80
N ARG A 57 11.37 5.99 -1.36
CA ARG A 57 11.66 6.64 -2.66
C ARG A 57 12.77 7.69 -2.49
N HIS A 58 13.98 7.24 -2.15
CA HIS A 58 15.20 8.04 -2.01
C HIS A 58 15.09 9.36 -1.23
N ASN A 59 15.66 9.36 -0.02
CA ASN A 59 16.40 10.54 0.43
C ASN A 59 17.72 10.12 1.09
N SER A 60 18.81 10.60 0.47
CA SER A 60 20.05 11.07 1.09
C SER A 60 20.79 10.14 2.05
N ASN A 61 21.96 9.63 1.63
CA ASN A 61 23.11 9.33 2.50
C ASN A 61 22.90 8.41 3.72
N ASN A 62 21.80 7.69 3.84
CA ASN A 62 21.66 6.72 4.91
C ASN A 62 22.39 5.45 4.50
N ARG A 63 23.69 5.44 4.85
CA ARG A 63 24.24 4.33 5.64
C ARG A 63 23.09 3.79 6.49
N ALA A 64 22.94 2.47 6.56
CA ALA A 64 22.27 1.88 7.72
C ALA A 64 22.68 2.70 8.94
N SER A 65 21.73 3.43 9.54
CA SER A 65 22.02 4.23 10.71
C SER A 65 22.70 3.27 11.67
N GLU A 66 23.92 3.60 12.09
CA GLU A 66 24.72 2.80 13.00
C GLU A 66 23.99 2.60 14.37
N ASN A 67 22.76 3.15 14.50
CA ASN A 67 21.82 3.05 15.62
C ASN A 67 20.41 2.48 15.26
N GLY A 68 20.25 1.67 14.21
CA GLY A 68 19.06 0.83 14.05
C GLY A 68 17.77 1.54 13.60
N ASP A 69 17.82 2.31 12.52
CA ASP A 69 16.63 2.88 11.90
C ASP A 69 15.65 1.78 11.44
N THR A 70 14.47 1.75 12.04
CA THR A 70 13.35 0.87 11.66
C THR A 70 12.92 1.13 10.23
N GLN A 71 12.96 0.09 9.38
CA GLN A 71 12.39 0.10 8.04
C GLN A 71 10.92 0.51 8.10
N LEU A 72 10.51 1.49 7.29
CA LEU A 72 9.12 1.87 7.14
C LEU A 72 8.34 0.67 6.59
N THR A 73 7.38 0.16 7.35
CA THR A 73 6.53 -0.96 6.93
C THR A 73 5.20 -0.47 6.39
N GLY A 74 4.49 -1.34 5.67
CA GLY A 74 3.10 -1.07 5.29
C GLY A 74 2.18 -0.80 6.48
N TYR A 75 2.47 -1.32 7.68
CA TYR A 75 1.72 -0.98 8.90
C TYR A 75 1.95 0.45 9.36
N ASP A 76 3.16 1.00 9.22
CA ASP A 76 3.42 2.40 9.54
C ASP A 76 2.63 3.33 8.60
N VAL A 77 2.56 2.98 7.32
CA VAL A 77 1.75 3.69 6.33
C VAL A 77 0.26 3.54 6.65
N ALA A 78 -0.21 2.34 6.99
CA ALA A 78 -1.60 2.11 7.38
C ALA A 78 -2.00 2.95 8.60
N LYS A 79 -1.11 3.07 9.60
CA LYS A 79 -1.33 3.92 10.77
C LYS A 79 -1.42 5.39 10.39
N LEU A 80 -0.54 5.86 9.50
CA LEU A 80 -0.59 7.21 8.96
C LEU A 80 -1.92 7.49 8.26
N LEU A 81 -2.40 6.58 7.42
CA LEU A 81 -3.67 6.75 6.70
C LEU A 81 -4.86 6.69 7.66
N PHE A 82 -4.86 5.78 8.63
CA PHE A 82 -5.90 5.71 9.66
C PHE A 82 -6.03 7.04 10.42
N ASN A 83 -4.90 7.63 10.83
CA ASN A 83 -4.89 8.94 11.49
C ASN A 83 -5.39 10.08 10.58
N LYS A 84 -5.33 9.91 9.26
CA LYS A 84 -5.92 10.81 8.26
C LYS A 84 -7.39 10.52 7.95
N GLY A 85 -8.00 9.54 8.62
CA GLY A 85 -9.42 9.21 8.51
C GLY A 85 -9.75 8.12 7.48
N TYR A 86 -8.76 7.43 6.91
CA TYR A 86 -9.00 6.27 6.05
C TYR A 86 -9.52 5.08 6.87
N GLN A 87 -10.52 4.38 6.34
CA GLN A 87 -11.20 3.28 7.05
C GLN A 87 -11.09 1.93 6.32
N GLU A 88 -10.87 1.94 5.01
CA GLU A 88 -10.80 0.75 4.17
C GLU A 88 -9.33 0.45 3.80
N ILE A 89 -8.51 0.15 4.81
CA ILE A 89 -7.06 -0.05 4.66
C ILE A 89 -6.74 -1.55 4.65
N TYR A 90 -6.00 -2.01 3.66
CA TYR A 90 -5.59 -3.40 3.47
C TYR A 90 -4.08 -3.46 3.26
N ILE A 91 -3.43 -4.49 3.80
CA ILE A 91 -2.01 -4.76 3.53
C ILE A 91 -1.89 -5.85 2.48
N THR A 92 -1.03 -5.68 1.49
CA THR A 92 -0.65 -6.71 0.53
C THR A 92 0.73 -7.26 0.91
N THR A 93 0.90 -8.57 0.83
CA THR A 93 2.21 -9.20 1.02
C THR A 93 2.30 -10.51 0.24
N GLY A 94 3.52 -10.88 -0.15
CA GLY A 94 3.84 -12.25 -0.57
C GLY A 94 4.34 -13.12 0.59
N ASP A 95 4.56 -12.53 1.76
CA ASP A 95 5.13 -13.20 2.92
C ASP A 95 4.08 -14.00 3.67
N VAL A 96 4.48 -15.17 4.17
CA VAL A 96 3.60 -16.10 4.90
C VAL A 96 3.38 -15.63 6.36
N VAL A 97 4.32 -14.85 6.89
CA VAL A 97 4.32 -14.45 8.31
C VAL A 97 4.53 -12.96 8.43
N LEU A 98 3.52 -12.27 8.96
CA LEU A 98 3.59 -10.88 9.39
C LEU A 98 3.43 -10.80 10.92
N PRO A 99 3.80 -9.67 11.54
CA PRO A 99 3.41 -9.36 12.91
C PRO A 99 1.88 -9.38 13.10
N GLU A 100 1.43 -9.31 14.35
CA GLU A 100 -0.01 -9.25 14.65
C GLU A 100 -0.66 -8.07 13.90
N ARG A 101 -1.75 -8.37 13.17
CA ARG A 101 -2.48 -7.40 12.38
C ARG A 101 -3.08 -6.31 13.29
N PRO A 102 -2.73 -5.03 13.09
CA PRO A 102 -3.33 -3.94 13.84
C PRO A 102 -4.83 -3.77 13.56
N THR A 103 -5.58 -3.23 14.52
CA THR A 103 -7.04 -3.04 14.41
C THR A 103 -7.47 -2.06 13.31
N TYR A 104 -6.59 -1.14 12.91
CA TYR A 104 -6.81 -0.19 11.81
C TYR A 104 -6.53 -0.77 10.41
N VAL A 105 -6.00 -1.99 10.33
CA VAL A 105 -5.83 -2.73 9.07
C VAL A 105 -6.99 -3.70 8.94
N LYS A 106 -7.81 -3.57 7.90
CA LYS A 106 -9.01 -4.39 7.70
C LYS A 106 -8.69 -5.84 7.38
N ALA A 107 -7.71 -6.07 6.51
CA ALA A 107 -7.17 -7.40 6.24
C ALA A 107 -5.74 -7.34 5.71
N VAL A 108 -5.02 -8.45 5.86
CA VAL A 108 -3.78 -8.76 5.12
C VAL A 108 -4.19 -9.68 3.98
N VAL A 109 -3.82 -9.34 2.76
CA VAL A 109 -4.15 -10.07 1.53
C VAL A 109 -2.87 -10.37 0.73
N GLY A 110 -2.98 -11.28 -0.24
CA GLY A 110 -1.90 -11.57 -1.19
C GLY A 110 -1.61 -10.42 -2.14
N LYS A 111 -0.77 -10.69 -3.14
CA LYS A 111 -0.41 -9.74 -4.22
C LYS A 111 -1.36 -9.78 -5.42
N ASP A 112 -2.38 -10.63 -5.39
CA ASP A 112 -3.37 -10.73 -6.45
C ASP A 112 -4.38 -9.59 -6.40
N PHE A 113 -4.87 -9.19 -7.58
CA PHE A 113 -5.90 -8.16 -7.70
C PHE A 113 -7.24 -8.64 -7.09
N PRO A 114 -7.91 -7.84 -6.24
CA PRO A 114 -9.17 -8.22 -5.60
C PRO A 114 -10.35 -8.19 -6.58
N ILE A 115 -10.88 -9.37 -6.93
CA ILE A 115 -11.99 -9.51 -7.89
C ILE A 115 -13.39 -9.34 -7.28
N GLU A 116 -13.51 -9.26 -5.95
CA GLU A 116 -14.77 -9.15 -5.17
C GLU A 116 -15.58 -7.87 -5.44
#